data_AF-A0A0C3P8Z5-F1
#
_entry.id   AF-A0A0C3P8Z5-F1
#
_cell.length_a   1.000
_cell.length_b   1.000
_cell.length_c   1.000
_cell.angle_alpha   90.00
_cell.angle_beta   90.00
_cell.angle_gamma   90.00
#
_symmetry.space_group_name_H-M   'P 1'
#
loop_
_entity.id
_entity.type
_entity.pdbx_description
1 polymer ?
#
loop_
_entity_poly.entity_id
_entity_poly.type
_entity_poly.pdbx_seq_one_letter_code
_entity_poly.pdbx_strand_id
1 'polypeptide(L)'
;MLSTLALYVLLPVLLAAAYVLWTFLLLLVRQARSPLRHLAGPPSPSFFMGNLREMHDQENTDLVARWEAAYGSTFVYRGFIGGCRLMTTDPVAIAHILGHAYDYPKPDFVRDALASMAAGHEGLLVVEGEDHRRQSPAFASSHIKSLSPIFWQKAVEHHPSFLLIFAFSRQLRDIWLDLARTQGPAAAPPD
;
A
#
# COMPACT_ATOMS: atom_id res chain seq x y z
N MET A 1 -15.62 -37.76 -33.93
CA MET A 1 -16.24 -37.46 -32.62
C MET A 1 -15.17 -37.09 -31.58
N LEU A 2 -14.25 -37.99 -31.23
CA LEU A 2 -13.15 -37.68 -30.28
C LEU A 2 -12.16 -36.61 -30.82
N SER A 3 -11.82 -36.64 -32.11
CA SER A 3 -10.92 -35.66 -32.76
C SER A 3 -11.50 -34.25 -32.85
N THR A 4 -12.81 -34.13 -33.10
CA THR A 4 -13.51 -32.85 -33.16
C THR A 4 -13.62 -32.22 -31.77
N LEU A 5 -13.93 -33.02 -30.74
CA LEU A 5 -13.95 -32.56 -29.35
C LEU A 5 -12.56 -32.12 -28.87
N ALA A 6 -11.51 -32.87 -29.21
CA ALA A 6 -10.13 -32.47 -28.90
C ALA A 6 -9.76 -31.12 -29.54
N LEU A 7 -10.18 -30.87 -30.79
CA LEU A 7 -9.94 -29.60 -31.47
C LEU A 7 -10.65 -28.43 -30.76
N TYR A 8 -11.92 -28.61 -30.36
CA TYR A 8 -12.68 -27.59 -29.63
C TYR A 8 -12.12 -27.24 -28.25
N VAL A 9 -11.36 -28.15 -27.62
CA VAL A 9 -10.69 -27.90 -26.33
C VAL A 9 -9.28 -27.36 -26.53
N LEU A 10 -8.52 -27.89 -27.49
CA LEU A 10 -7.13 -27.47 -27.73
C LEU A 10 -7.05 -26.06 -28.32
N LEU A 11 -7.97 -25.69 -29.20
CA LEU A 11 -7.99 -24.37 -29.82
C LEU A 11 -8.09 -23.21 -28.79
N PRO A 12 -9.06 -23.17 -27.86
CA PRO A 12 -9.14 -22.09 -26.87
C PRO A 12 -7.96 -22.09 -25.91
N VAL A 13 -7.40 -23.27 -25.55
CA VAL A 13 -6.21 -23.35 -24.71
C VAL A 13 -4.99 -22.73 -25.41
N LEU A 14 -4.80 -23.04 -26.70
CA LEU A 14 -3.73 -22.46 -27.50
C LEU A 14 -3.92 -20.96 -27.70
N LEU A 15 -5.14 -20.49 -27.94
CA LEU A 15 -5.46 -19.07 -28.05
C LEU A 15 -5.22 -18.33 -26.73
N ALA A 16 -5.63 -18.90 -25.60
CA ALA A 16 -5.35 -18.34 -24.28
C ALA A 16 -3.84 -18.29 -23.99
N ALA A 17 -3.11 -19.36 -24.29
CA ALA A 17 -1.66 -19.39 -24.14
C ALA A 17 -0.96 -18.36 -25.04
N ALA A 18 -1.38 -18.23 -26.30
CA ALA A 18 -0.87 -17.23 -27.22
C ALA A 18 -1.16 -15.80 -26.73
N TYR A 19 -2.37 -15.54 -26.21
CA TYR A 19 -2.74 -14.25 -25.63
C TYR A 19 -1.91 -13.89 -24.41
N VAL A 20 -1.70 -14.83 -23.49
CA VAL A 20 -0.84 -14.65 -22.31
C VAL A 20 0.60 -14.39 -22.73
N LEU A 21 1.14 -15.18 -23.65
CA LEU A 21 2.50 -15.02 -24.16
C LEU A 21 2.68 -13.67 -24.86
N TRP A 22 1.73 -13.28 -25.72
CA TRP A 22 1.73 -11.99 -26.40
C TRP A 22 1.72 -10.83 -25.40
N THR A 23 0.84 -10.87 -24.41
CA THR A 23 0.75 -9.85 -23.35
C THR A 23 2.05 -9.77 -22.55
N PHE A 24 2.62 -10.92 -22.18
CA PHE A 24 3.89 -11.00 -21.47
C PHE A 24 5.06 -10.41 -22.29
N LEU A 25 5.14 -10.75 -23.58
CA LEU A 25 6.16 -10.18 -24.48
C LEU A 25 6.00 -8.68 -24.65
N LEU A 26 4.77 -8.17 -24.79
CA LEU A 26 4.50 -6.73 -24.85
C LEU A 26 4.95 -6.02 -23.56
N LEU A 27 4.70 -6.62 -22.39
CA LEU A 27 5.17 -6.09 -21.11
C LEU A 27 6.70 -6.04 -21.07
N LEU A 28 7.39 -7.11 -21.48
CA LEU A 28 8.85 -7.15 -21.56
C LEU A 28 9.38 -6.09 -22.52
N VAL A 29 8.80 -5.93 -23.71
CA VAL A 29 9.21 -4.91 -24.69
C VAL A 29 8.99 -3.50 -24.14
N ARG A 30 7.85 -3.24 -23.51
CA ARG A 30 7.55 -1.93 -22.88
C ARG A 30 8.59 -1.59 -21.81
N GLN A 31 8.89 -2.53 -20.93
CA GLN A 31 9.92 -2.34 -19.91
C GLN A 31 11.31 -2.19 -20.57
N ALA A 32 11.57 -2.98 -21.61
CA ALA A 32 12.79 -2.95 -22.39
C ALA A 32 12.88 -1.79 -23.41
N ARG A 33 11.94 -0.85 -23.41
CA ARG A 33 12.03 0.42 -24.13
C ARG A 33 11.86 1.62 -23.20
N SER A 34 11.69 1.40 -21.91
CA SER A 34 11.53 2.47 -20.95
C SER A 34 12.80 3.33 -20.87
N PRO A 35 12.69 4.68 -20.96
CA PRO A 35 13.82 5.58 -20.80
C PRO A 35 14.38 5.55 -19.38
N LEU A 36 13.58 5.15 -18.39
CA LEU A 36 13.96 5.03 -16.98
C LEU A 36 15.11 4.06 -16.74
N ARG A 37 15.40 3.15 -17.68
CA ARG A 37 16.52 2.20 -17.52
C ARG A 37 17.90 2.83 -17.56
N HIS A 38 18.01 4.07 -18.04
CA HIS A 38 19.29 4.79 -18.06
C HIS A 38 19.59 5.50 -16.73
N LEU A 39 18.63 5.54 -15.81
CA LEU A 39 18.85 6.06 -14.47
C LEU A 39 19.61 5.06 -13.62
N ALA A 40 20.45 5.57 -12.72
CA ALA A 40 21.16 4.77 -11.73
C ALA A 40 20.15 4.07 -10.79
N GLY A 41 20.55 2.94 -10.22
CA GLY A 41 19.67 2.17 -9.37
C GLY A 41 20.33 0.93 -8.76
N PRO A 42 19.75 0.38 -7.69
CA PRO A 42 20.24 -0.82 -7.05
C PRO A 42 20.20 -2.02 -8.00
N PRO A 43 21.15 -2.97 -7.86
CA PRO A 43 21.05 -4.24 -8.57
C PRO A 43 19.80 -5.00 -8.11
N SER A 44 19.22 -5.77 -9.04
CA SER A 44 18.01 -6.54 -8.79
C SER A 44 18.35 -7.90 -8.18
N PRO A 45 17.97 -8.21 -6.94
CA PRO A 45 18.29 -9.50 -6.31
C PRO A 45 17.47 -10.66 -6.92
N SER A 46 16.34 -10.36 -7.56
CA SER A 46 15.50 -11.37 -8.22
C SER A 46 14.99 -10.89 -9.57
N PHE A 47 14.79 -11.79 -10.53
CA PHE A 47 14.21 -11.46 -11.83
C PHE A 47 12.70 -11.15 -11.73
N PHE A 48 11.98 -11.90 -10.88
CA PHE A 48 10.53 -11.83 -10.80
C PHE A 48 10.02 -10.74 -9.85
N MET A 49 10.56 -10.66 -8.62
CA MET A 49 10.17 -9.65 -7.63
C MET A 49 10.98 -8.35 -7.72
N GLY A 50 12.11 -8.35 -8.44
CA GLY A 50 13.02 -7.20 -8.42
C GLY A 50 13.53 -6.92 -7.00
N ASN A 51 13.45 -5.65 -6.62
CA ASN A 51 13.73 -5.11 -5.29
C ASN A 51 12.47 -4.95 -4.41
N LEU A 52 11.30 -5.44 -4.83
CA LEU A 52 10.04 -5.21 -4.09
C LEU A 52 10.07 -5.79 -2.68
N ARG A 53 10.77 -6.90 -2.46
CA ARG A 53 10.91 -7.50 -1.14
C ARG A 53 11.70 -6.61 -0.17
N GLU A 54 12.79 -6.01 -0.65
CA GLU A 54 13.57 -5.05 0.15
C GLU A 54 12.74 -3.80 0.45
N MET A 55 11.98 -3.33 -0.55
CA MET A 55 11.10 -2.17 -0.40
C MET A 55 9.95 -2.39 0.60
N HIS A 56 9.43 -3.62 0.69
CA HIS A 56 8.40 -3.97 1.67
C HIS A 56 8.89 -3.77 3.12
N ASP A 57 10.17 -4.05 3.39
CA ASP A 57 10.76 -3.95 4.72
C ASP A 57 11.53 -2.63 4.94
N GLN A 58 11.28 -1.61 4.11
CA GLN A 58 12.04 -0.36 4.09
C GLN A 58 12.02 0.41 5.42
N GLU A 59 10.89 0.40 6.14
CA GLU A 59 10.68 1.19 7.37
C GLU A 59 11.62 0.77 8.51
N ASN A 60 12.08 -0.47 8.49
CA ASN A 60 12.97 -1.01 9.51
C ASN A 60 14.45 -0.94 9.13
N THR A 61 14.78 -0.49 7.90
CA THR A 61 16.09 -0.76 7.29
C THR A 61 16.75 0.45 6.63
N ASP A 62 16.20 1.67 6.79
CA ASP A 62 16.70 2.92 6.17
C ASP A 62 17.08 2.74 4.69
N LEU A 63 16.33 1.90 3.97
CA LEU A 63 16.72 1.43 2.64
C LEU A 63 16.78 2.57 1.64
N VAL A 64 15.76 3.43 1.65
CA VAL A 64 15.65 4.57 0.75
C VAL A 64 16.80 5.55 0.96
N ALA A 65 17.14 5.87 2.22
CA ALA A 65 18.25 6.76 2.54
C ALA A 65 19.60 6.21 2.05
N ARG A 66 19.83 4.90 2.19
CA ARG A 66 21.06 4.26 1.68
C ARG A 66 21.14 4.28 0.16
N TRP A 67 20.02 4.05 -0.53
CA TRP A 67 19.98 4.12 -1.98
C TRP A 67 20.10 5.55 -2.49
N GLU A 68 19.49 6.52 -1.82
CA GLU A 68 19.65 7.93 -2.13
C GLU A 68 21.12 8.36 -1.98
N ALA A 69 21.80 7.95 -0.91
CA ALA A 69 23.22 8.24 -0.71
C ALA A 69 24.11 7.61 -1.81
N ALA A 70 23.72 6.45 -2.36
CA ALA A 70 24.49 5.73 -3.36
C ALA A 70 24.21 6.16 -4.81
N TYR A 71 22.95 6.51 -5.12
CA TYR A 71 22.46 6.72 -6.49
C TYR A 71 21.95 8.16 -6.73
N GLY A 72 21.92 9.00 -5.69
CA GLY A 72 21.42 10.37 -5.72
C GLY A 72 19.92 10.48 -5.41
N SER A 73 19.40 11.71 -5.48
CA SER A 73 18.01 12.03 -5.13
C SER A 73 16.98 11.43 -6.09
N THR A 74 17.39 10.98 -7.28
CA THR A 74 16.49 10.36 -8.26
C THR A 74 17.13 9.10 -8.81
N PHE A 75 16.51 7.95 -8.54
CA PHE A 75 17.01 6.65 -8.95
C PHE A 75 15.86 5.70 -9.34
N VAL A 76 16.20 4.56 -9.93
CA VAL A 76 15.23 3.55 -10.36
C VAL A 76 15.49 2.22 -9.69
N TYR A 77 14.47 1.64 -9.07
CA TYR A 77 14.52 0.27 -8.57
C TYR A 77 13.66 -0.67 -9.43
N ARG A 78 13.91 -1.98 -9.34
CA ARG A 78 13.20 -2.98 -10.13
C ARG A 78 11.97 -3.50 -9.40
N GLY A 79 10.85 -3.47 -10.09
CA GLY A 79 9.60 -4.09 -9.70
C GLY A 79 9.38 -5.43 -10.37
N PHE A 80 8.12 -5.85 -10.39
CA PHE A 80 7.69 -7.11 -10.97
C PHE A 80 8.13 -7.29 -12.44
N ILE A 81 8.68 -8.46 -12.77
CA ILE A 81 9.17 -8.85 -14.10
C ILE A 81 10.23 -7.85 -14.67
N GLY A 82 10.92 -7.09 -13.81
CA GLY A 82 11.94 -6.12 -14.24
C GLY A 82 11.42 -4.71 -14.53
N GLY A 83 10.18 -4.41 -14.12
CA GLY A 83 9.57 -3.09 -14.27
C GLY A 83 10.39 -1.99 -13.62
N CYS A 84 10.63 -0.90 -14.34
CA CYS A 84 11.34 0.26 -13.79
C CYS A 84 10.38 1.07 -12.93
N ARG A 85 10.74 1.33 -11.68
CA ARG A 85 10.01 2.22 -10.77
C ARG A 85 10.91 3.38 -10.39
N LEU A 86 10.48 4.60 -10.70
CA LEU A 86 11.18 5.82 -10.33
C LEU A 86 10.97 6.10 -8.85
N MET A 87 12.06 6.38 -8.14
CA MET A 87 12.06 6.96 -6.81
C MET A 87 12.72 8.32 -6.89
N THR A 88 12.08 9.35 -6.33
CA THR A 88 12.67 10.68 -6.25
C THR A 88 12.40 11.30 -4.88
N THR A 89 13.44 11.87 -4.29
CA THR A 89 13.43 12.66 -3.06
C THR A 89 13.64 14.15 -3.36
N ASP A 90 13.77 14.53 -4.64
CA ASP A 90 13.91 15.93 -5.06
C ASP A 90 12.59 16.69 -4.84
N PRO A 91 12.56 17.72 -3.97
CA PRO A 91 11.34 18.46 -3.68
C PRO A 91 10.76 19.16 -4.92
N VAL A 92 11.59 19.53 -5.91
CA VAL A 92 11.12 20.16 -7.15
C VAL A 92 10.38 19.14 -8.02
N ALA A 93 10.94 17.95 -8.17
CA ALA A 93 10.31 16.85 -8.90
C ALA A 93 9.01 16.41 -8.22
N ILE A 94 9.03 16.25 -6.89
CA ILE A 94 7.85 15.90 -6.10
C ILE A 94 6.75 16.95 -6.25
N ALA A 95 7.09 18.23 -6.10
CA ALA A 95 6.11 19.32 -6.26
C ALA A 95 5.51 19.34 -7.66
N HIS A 96 6.30 19.07 -8.70
CA HIS A 96 5.80 18.97 -10.07
C HIS A 96 4.82 17.80 -10.23
N ILE A 97 5.20 16.60 -9.78
CA ILE A 97 4.37 15.39 -9.89
C ILE A 97 3.05 15.57 -9.13
N LEU A 98 3.11 16.03 -7.88
CA LEU A 98 1.93 16.24 -7.04
C LEU A 98 1.04 17.39 -7.54
N GLY A 99 1.64 18.42 -8.16
CA GLY A 99 0.89 19.52 -8.78
C GLY A 99 0.16 19.12 -10.07
N HIS A 100 0.62 18.06 -10.74
CA HIS A 100 0.06 17.54 -12.00
C HIS A 100 -0.52 16.13 -11.81
N ALA A 101 -1.20 15.88 -10.69
CA ALA A 101 -1.66 14.54 -10.32
C ALA A 101 -2.49 13.81 -11.40
N TYR A 102 -3.22 14.55 -12.24
CA TYR A 102 -4.00 13.98 -13.35
C TYR A 102 -3.13 13.44 -14.50
N ASP A 103 -1.92 13.96 -14.68
CA ASP A 103 -0.93 13.44 -15.65
C ASP A 103 -0.17 12.23 -15.10
N TYR A 104 -0.15 12.08 -13.77
CA TYR A 104 0.53 11.01 -13.04
C TYR A 104 -0.46 10.19 -12.19
N PRO A 105 -1.43 9.49 -12.80
CA PRO A 105 -2.43 8.74 -12.06
C PRO A 105 -1.80 7.59 -11.28
N LYS A 106 -2.40 7.27 -10.12
CA LYS A 106 -1.98 6.11 -9.33
C LYS A 106 -2.11 4.82 -10.16
N PRO A 107 -1.13 3.91 -10.14
CA PRO A 107 -1.26 2.62 -10.79
C PRO A 107 -2.42 1.80 -10.23
N ASP A 108 -3.09 1.01 -11.08
CA ASP A 108 -4.29 0.25 -10.70
C ASP A 108 -4.09 -0.63 -9.45
N PHE A 109 -2.97 -1.36 -9.37
CA PHE A 109 -2.68 -2.21 -8.20
C PHE A 109 -2.58 -1.40 -6.88
N VAL A 110 -2.14 -0.14 -6.93
CA VAL A 110 -2.09 0.75 -5.76
C VAL A 110 -3.50 1.18 -5.40
N ARG A 111 -4.33 1.49 -6.41
CA ARG A 111 -5.73 1.87 -6.22
C ARG A 111 -6.53 0.74 -5.58
N ASP A 112 -6.35 -0.50 -6.05
CA ASP A 112 -7.02 -1.67 -5.49
C ASP A 112 -6.58 -1.95 -4.05
N ALA A 113 -5.27 -1.85 -3.77
CA ALA A 113 -4.74 -1.98 -2.42
C ALA A 113 -5.35 -0.91 -1.48
N LEU A 114 -5.35 0.36 -1.90
CA LEU A 114 -5.96 1.45 -1.13
C LEU A 114 -7.47 1.27 -0.94
N ALA A 115 -8.18 0.80 -1.97
CA ALA A 115 -9.61 0.52 -1.90
C ALA A 115 -9.93 -0.53 -0.83
N SER A 116 -9.12 -1.59 -0.77
CA SER A 116 -9.28 -2.65 0.23
C SER A 116 -9.02 -2.18 1.67
N MET A 117 -8.16 -1.16 1.85
CA MET A 117 -7.76 -0.68 3.18
C MET A 117 -8.64 0.46 3.73
N ALA A 118 -9.06 1.41 2.89
CA ALA A 118 -9.53 2.71 3.37
C ALA A 118 -11.06 2.88 3.40
N ALA A 119 -11.78 2.58 2.31
CA ALA A 119 -13.23 2.82 2.22
C ALA A 119 -13.93 2.22 0.99
N GLY A 120 -13.26 1.38 0.19
CA GLY A 120 -13.78 0.89 -1.10
C GLY A 120 -13.37 1.76 -2.31
N HIS A 121 -13.79 1.33 -3.49
CA HIS A 121 -13.30 1.85 -4.78
C HIS A 121 -13.78 3.26 -5.13
N GLU A 122 -14.81 3.76 -4.44
CA GLU A 122 -15.40 5.09 -4.68
C GLU A 122 -14.90 6.17 -3.71
N GLY A 123 -14.02 5.79 -2.76
CA GLY A 123 -13.45 6.73 -1.80
C GLY A 123 -12.50 7.73 -2.45
N LEU A 124 -12.44 8.95 -1.89
CA LEU A 124 -11.61 10.05 -2.39
C LEU A 124 -10.14 9.66 -2.62
N LEU A 125 -9.59 8.79 -1.78
CA LEU A 125 -8.19 8.35 -1.87
C LEU A 125 -7.91 7.48 -3.12
N VAL A 126 -8.94 6.87 -3.70
CA VAL A 126 -8.85 5.86 -4.76
C VAL A 126 -9.32 6.38 -6.11
N VAL A 127 -10.36 7.22 -6.12
CA VAL A 127 -10.89 7.82 -7.35
C VAL A 127 -9.86 8.75 -7.99
N GLU A 128 -9.88 8.84 -9.32
CA GLU A 128 -8.95 9.65 -10.12
C GLU A 128 -9.74 10.50 -11.13
N GLY A 129 -9.11 11.53 -11.69
CA GLY A 129 -9.70 12.32 -12.77
C GLY A 129 -10.95 13.10 -12.34
N GLU A 130 -11.99 13.04 -13.17
CA GLU A 130 -13.22 13.82 -12.98
C GLU A 130 -13.96 13.47 -11.67
N ASP A 131 -13.95 12.21 -11.26
CA ASP A 131 -14.60 11.80 -10.00
C ASP A 131 -13.86 12.36 -8.80
N HIS A 132 -12.53 12.31 -8.81
CA HIS A 132 -11.69 12.97 -7.80
C HIS A 132 -11.95 14.49 -7.78
N ARG A 133 -12.05 15.13 -8.96
CA ARG A 133 -12.32 16.57 -9.10
C ARG A 133 -13.69 16.96 -8.53
N ARG A 134 -14.71 16.10 -8.69
CA ARG A 134 -16.06 16.31 -8.14
C ARG A 134 -16.10 16.18 -6.62
N GLN A 135 -15.34 15.23 -6.05
CA GLN A 135 -15.33 14.98 -4.61
C GLN A 135 -14.39 15.92 -3.82
N SER A 136 -13.29 16.38 -4.43
CA SER A 136 -12.26 17.22 -3.79
C SER A 136 -12.78 18.46 -3.04
N PRO A 137 -13.78 19.22 -3.54
CA PRO A 137 -14.27 20.42 -2.86
C PRO A 137 -14.79 20.16 -1.43
N ALA A 138 -15.35 18.99 -1.16
CA ALA A 138 -15.82 18.62 0.18
C ALA A 138 -14.67 18.56 1.22
N PHE A 139 -13.45 18.35 0.75
CA PHE A 139 -12.23 18.27 1.55
C PHE A 139 -11.37 19.54 1.43
N ALA A 140 -11.93 20.63 0.93
CA ALA A 140 -11.25 21.92 0.93
C ALA A 140 -10.95 22.38 2.37
N SER A 141 -9.82 23.07 2.57
CA SER A 141 -9.37 23.48 3.89
C SER A 141 -10.38 24.35 4.66
N SER A 142 -11.21 25.13 3.96
CA SER A 142 -12.30 25.91 4.56
C SER A 142 -13.37 25.01 5.20
N HIS A 143 -13.80 23.96 4.50
CA HIS A 143 -14.77 22.98 5.00
C HIS A 143 -14.18 22.16 6.15
N ILE A 144 -12.91 21.76 6.07
CA ILE A 144 -12.25 21.04 7.17
C ILE A 144 -12.18 21.92 8.43
N LYS A 145 -11.83 23.20 8.29
CA LYS A 145 -11.76 24.13 9.42
C LYS A 145 -13.13 24.38 10.07
N SER A 146 -14.21 24.41 9.30
CA SER A 146 -15.56 24.58 9.88
C SER A 146 -16.01 23.39 10.74
N LEU A 147 -15.45 22.19 10.50
CA LEU A 147 -15.72 21.00 11.30
C LEU A 147 -14.89 20.93 12.59
N SER A 148 -13.82 21.72 12.70
CA SER A 148 -12.89 21.66 13.84
C SER A 148 -13.57 21.87 15.22
N PRO A 149 -14.51 22.82 15.41
CA PRO A 149 -15.21 22.98 16.68
C PRO A 149 -16.06 21.76 17.06
N ILE A 150 -16.67 21.10 16.07
CA ILE A 150 -17.49 19.90 16.27
C ILE A 150 -16.61 18.73 16.73
N PHE A 151 -15.47 18.53 16.06
CA PHE A 151 -14.51 17.50 16.47
C PHE A 151 -14.00 17.75 17.88
N TRP A 152 -13.68 19.01 18.22
CA TRP A 152 -13.26 19.37 19.57
C TRP A 152 -14.33 19.09 20.62
N GLN A 153 -15.57 19.52 20.35
CA GLN A 153 -16.70 19.28 21.24
C GLN A 153 -16.91 17.79 21.50
N LYS A 154 -16.88 16.97 20.45
CA LYS A 154 -17.05 15.51 20.57
C LYS A 154 -15.87 14.84 21.28
N ALA A 155 -14.64 15.29 21.03
CA ALA A 155 -13.48 14.80 21.75
C ALA A 155 -13.62 15.05 23.26
N VAL A 156 -14.05 16.25 23.66
CA VAL A 156 -14.28 16.59 25.08
C VAL A 156 -15.44 15.81 25.67
N GLU A 157 -16.55 15.64 24.94
CA GLU A 157 -17.73 14.88 25.38
C GLU A 157 -17.38 13.41 25.68
N HIS A 158 -16.55 12.78 24.84
CA HIS A 158 -16.17 11.38 25.02
C HIS A 158 -14.96 11.17 25.93
N HIS A 159 -14.22 12.24 26.29
CA HIS A 159 -13.03 12.15 27.13
C HIS A 159 -13.29 11.48 28.50
N PRO A 160 -14.36 11.81 29.26
CA PRO A 160 -14.66 11.13 30.52
C PRO A 160 -14.94 9.64 30.34
N SER A 161 -15.67 9.25 29.30
CA SER A 161 -15.98 7.85 29.00
C SER A 161 -14.72 7.04 28.70
N PHE A 162 -13.78 7.62 27.93
CA PHE A 162 -12.47 7.00 27.70
C PHE A 162 -11.69 6.84 29.00
N LEU A 163 -11.63 7.88 29.85
CA LEU A 163 -10.98 7.78 31.16
C LEU A 163 -11.63 6.72 32.05
N LEU A 164 -12.94 6.56 32.00
CA LEU A 164 -13.68 5.57 32.78
C LEU A 164 -13.36 4.14 32.32
N ILE A 165 -13.29 3.90 31.00
CA ILE A 165 -12.85 2.60 30.45
C ILE A 165 -11.41 2.28 30.87
N PHE A 166 -10.51 3.26 30.82
CA PHE A 166 -9.13 3.08 31.29
C PHE A 166 -9.05 2.83 32.79
N ALA A 167 -9.81 3.57 33.61
CA ALA A 167 -9.85 3.39 35.06
C ALA A 167 -10.42 2.02 35.43
N PHE A 168 -11.52 1.60 34.80
CA PHE A 168 -12.14 0.30 35.02
C PHE A 168 -11.23 -0.87 34.58
N SER A 169 -10.59 -0.77 33.42
CA SER A 169 -9.64 -1.79 32.97
C SER A 169 -8.42 -1.90 33.89
N ARG A 170 -7.96 -0.78 34.46
CA ARG A 170 -6.89 -0.76 35.47
C ARG A 170 -7.35 -1.39 36.77
N GLN A 171 -8.55 -1.07 37.25
CA GLN A 171 -9.14 -1.67 38.44
C GLN A 171 -9.31 -3.19 38.29
N LEU A 172 -9.83 -3.67 37.15
CA LEU A 172 -9.95 -5.10 36.88
C LEU A 172 -8.60 -5.81 36.84
N ARG A 173 -7.59 -5.19 36.24
CA ARG A 173 -6.21 -5.71 36.26
C ARG A 173 -5.70 -5.85 37.69
N ASP A 174 -5.90 -4.83 38.52
CA ASP A 174 -5.43 -4.82 39.90
C ASP A 174 -6.14 -5.89 40.74
N ILE A 175 -7.47 -6.04 40.58
CA ILE A 175 -8.26 -7.11 41.22
C ILE A 175 -7.75 -8.49 40.79
N TRP A 176 -7.54 -8.71 39.50
CA TRP A 176 -7.04 -9.98 38.99
C TRP A 176 -5.65 -10.30 39.54
N LEU A 177 -4.74 -9.32 39.55
CA LEU A 177 -3.40 -9.47 40.13
C LEU A 177 -3.45 -9.79 41.62
N ASP A 178 -4.42 -9.26 42.34
CA ASP A 178 -4.60 -9.53 43.77
C ASP A 178 -5.18 -10.91 44.06
N LEU A 179 -6.16 -11.34 43.26
CA LEU A 179 -6.68 -12.71 43.26
C LEU A 179 -5.57 -13.73 42.94
N ALA A 180 -4.71 -13.41 41.97
CA ALA A 180 -3.58 -14.26 41.60
C ALA A 180 -2.49 -14.34 42.68
N ARG A 181 -2.35 -13.31 43.53
CA ARG A 181 -1.43 -13.33 44.68
C ARG A 181 -1.98 -14.07 45.89
N THR A 182 -3.29 -14.00 46.11
CA THR A 182 -3.97 -14.62 47.26
C THR A 182 -4.26 -16.09 47.04
N GLN A 183 -4.52 -16.51 45.81
CA GLN A 183 -4.48 -17.92 45.41
C GLN A 183 -3.01 -18.29 45.15
N GLY A 184 -2.27 -18.66 46.20
CA GLY A 184 -0.90 -19.19 46.06
C GLY A 184 -0.82 -20.32 45.01
N PRO A 185 0.38 -20.64 44.48
CA PRO A 185 0.55 -21.52 43.32
C PRO A 185 -0.25 -22.81 43.52
N ALA A 186 -1.16 -23.08 42.58
CA ALA A 186 -1.99 -24.28 42.62
C ALA A 186 -1.09 -25.50 42.82
N ALA A 187 -1.34 -26.25 43.89
CA ALA A 187 -0.60 -27.48 44.18
C ALA A 187 -0.67 -28.38 42.94
N ALA A 188 0.50 -28.75 42.42
CA ALA A 188 0.59 -29.67 41.29
C ALA A 188 -0.15 -30.97 41.66
N PRO A 189 -0.98 -31.52 40.75
CA PRO A 189 -1.70 -32.76 41.03
C PRO A 189 -0.68 -33.89 41.26
N PRO A 190 -0.91 -34.78 42.26
CA PRO A 190 -0.01 -35.87 42.55
C PRO A 190 0.01 -36.90 41.40
N ASP A 191 1.22 -37.41 41.16
CA ASP A 191 1.63 -38.33 40.09
C ASP A 191 0.73 -39.57 39.88
#